data_AF-A0AAU6DNW1-F1
#
_entry.id   AF-A0AAU6DNW1-F1
#
_cell.length_a   1.000
_cell.length_b   1.000
_cell.length_c   1.000
_cell.angle_alpha   90.00
_cell.angle_beta   90.00
_cell.angle_gamma   90.00
#
_symmetry.space_group_name_H-M   'P 1'
#
loop_
_entity.id
_entity.type
_entity.pdbx_description
1 polymer ?
#
loop_
_entity_poly.entity_id
_entity_poly.type
_entity_poly.pdbx_seq_one_letter_code
_entity_poly.pdbx_strand_id
1 'polypeptide(L)'
;MGMSLGSALLDRAQEWIRQEICKAEALRDISEIETSLNGGELASVSWILDGGNFMAQVVLWDTGEFEEDLVNAETGQVRTRSGRLASPGDLESCLATSRDWVLQDL
;
A
#
# COMPACT_ATOMS: atom_id res chain seq x y z
N MET A 1 1.51 19.36 19.43
CA MET A 1 0.91 19.41 18.08
C MET A 1 0.13 18.13 17.88
N GLY A 2 -1.12 18.20 17.45
CA GLY A 2 -1.89 17.00 17.14
C GLY A 2 -1.45 16.45 15.78
N MET A 3 -1.19 15.16 15.70
CA MET A 3 -0.90 14.47 14.44
C MET A 3 -2.10 14.59 13.50
N SER A 4 -1.87 14.91 12.22
CA SER A 4 -2.95 14.93 11.22
C SER A 4 -3.45 13.51 10.96
N LEU A 5 -4.71 13.37 10.53
CA LEU A 5 -5.26 12.05 10.18
C LEU A 5 -4.39 11.35 9.13
N GLY A 6 -3.95 12.06 8.08
CA GLY A 6 -3.12 11.46 7.03
C GLY A 6 -1.76 11.02 7.55
N SER A 7 -1.08 11.81 8.40
CA SER A 7 0.17 11.38 9.05
C SER A 7 -0.04 10.11 9.89
N ALA A 8 -1.13 10.02 10.65
CA ALA A 8 -1.48 8.82 11.40
C ALA A 8 -1.76 7.61 10.50
N LEU A 9 -2.37 7.84 9.33
CA LEU A 9 -2.58 6.79 8.32
C LEU A 9 -1.26 6.32 7.71
N LEU A 10 -0.29 7.21 7.45
CA LEU A 10 1.02 6.80 6.92
C LEU A 10 1.82 5.95 7.91
N ASP A 11 1.81 6.33 9.19
CA ASP A 11 2.45 5.53 10.24
C ASP A 11 1.77 4.16 10.38
N ARG A 12 0.44 4.14 10.35
CA ARG A 12 -0.34 2.89 10.39
C ARG A 12 -0.09 2.02 9.17
N ALA A 13 0.04 2.60 7.98
CA ALA A 13 0.31 1.88 6.74
C ALA A 13 1.64 1.13 6.84
N GLN A 14 2.71 1.82 7.26
CA GLN A 14 4.02 1.19 7.45
C GLN A 14 3.98 0.06 8.48
N GLU A 15 3.30 0.28 9.61
CA GLU A 15 3.16 -0.74 10.65
C GLU A 15 2.45 -1.97 10.10
N TRP A 16 1.31 -1.78 9.43
CA TRP A 16 0.50 -2.86 8.88
C TRP A 16 1.25 -3.64 7.80
N ILE A 17 1.87 -2.94 6.84
CA ILE A 17 2.65 -3.58 5.76
C ILE A 17 3.79 -4.42 6.35
N ARG A 18 4.55 -3.89 7.31
CA ARG A 18 5.62 -4.64 7.98
C ARG A 18 5.08 -5.87 8.72
N GLN A 19 3.91 -5.78 9.34
CA GLN A 19 3.28 -6.93 10.00
C GLN A 19 2.90 -8.01 8.99
N GLU A 20 2.33 -7.65 7.84
CA GLU A 20 1.95 -8.61 6.81
C GLU A 20 3.17 -9.29 6.17
N ILE A 21 4.21 -8.53 5.84
CA ILE A 21 5.49 -9.07 5.36
C ILE A 21 6.11 -10.04 6.39
N CYS A 22 5.97 -9.74 7.69
CA CYS A 22 6.44 -10.66 8.72
C CYS A 22 5.66 -11.97 8.77
N LYS A 23 4.34 -11.93 8.50
CA LYS A 23 3.43 -13.09 8.59
C LYS A 23 3.53 -14.03 7.39
N ALA A 24 3.70 -13.49 6.18
CA ALA A 24 3.71 -14.28 4.95
C ALA A 24 5.10 -14.23 4.29
N GLU A 25 5.77 -15.37 4.24
CA GLU A 25 7.10 -15.50 3.62
C GLU A 25 7.09 -15.05 2.15
N ALA A 26 6.04 -15.43 1.40
CA ALA A 26 5.88 -15.02 0.00
C ALA A 26 5.85 -13.49 -0.18
N LEU A 27 5.30 -12.74 0.79
CA LEU A 27 5.31 -11.27 0.73
C LEU A 27 6.71 -10.67 0.92
N ARG A 28 7.63 -11.37 1.59
CA ARG A 28 8.98 -10.85 1.85
C ARG A 28 9.80 -10.68 0.58
N ASP A 29 9.63 -11.60 -0.36
CA ASP A 29 10.42 -11.63 -1.58
C ASP A 29 9.87 -10.70 -2.67
N ILE A 30 8.58 -10.33 -2.58
CA ILE A 30 7.89 -9.55 -3.61
C ILE A 30 7.58 -8.11 -3.19
N SER A 31 7.83 -7.74 -1.93
CA SER A 31 7.40 -6.46 -1.37
C SER A 31 8.54 -5.45 -1.30
N GLU A 32 8.27 -4.24 -1.78
CA GLU A 32 9.11 -3.06 -1.61
C GLU A 32 8.31 -1.92 -0.98
N ILE A 33 8.90 -1.23 0.01
CA ILE A 33 8.29 -0.08 0.67
C ILE A 33 9.17 1.13 0.41
N GLU A 34 8.60 2.14 -0.24
CA GLU A 34 9.25 3.44 -0.44
C GLU A 34 8.55 4.50 0.40
N THR A 35 9.33 5.44 0.94
CA THR A 35 8.80 6.54 1.75
C THR A 35 9.39 7.86 1.30
N SER A 36 8.58 8.91 1.22
CA SER A 36 9.04 10.27 0.95
C SER A 36 8.87 11.16 2.18
N LEU A 37 9.81 12.10 2.37
CA LEU A 37 9.78 13.06 3.47
C LEU A 37 9.62 14.49 2.91
N ASN A 38 8.84 15.32 3.61
CA ASN A 38 8.75 16.75 3.36
C ASN A 38 9.04 17.51 4.65
N GLY A 39 10.09 18.33 4.67
CA GLY A 39 10.50 19.06 5.87
C GLY A 39 10.91 18.17 7.07
N GLY A 40 11.25 16.90 6.82
CA GLY A 40 11.58 15.92 7.86
C GLY A 40 10.38 15.14 8.40
N GLU A 41 9.17 15.45 7.94
CA GLU A 41 7.95 14.69 8.24
C GLU A 41 7.62 13.74 7.08
N LEU A 42 6.97 12.62 7.38
CA LEU A 42 6.58 11.64 6.38
C LEU A 42 5.46 12.20 5.49
N ALA A 43 5.74 12.30 4.19
CA ALA A 43 4.84 12.88 3.21
C ALA A 43 4.10 11.83 2.37
N SER A 44 4.73 10.67 2.15
CA SER A 44 4.06 9.54 1.50
C SER A 44 4.65 8.19 1.87
N VAL A 45 3.84 7.14 1.67
CA VAL A 45 4.24 5.74 1.72
C VAL A 45 3.77 5.09 0.42
N SER A 46 4.68 4.42 -0.29
CA SER A 46 4.38 3.60 -1.46
C SER A 46 4.68 2.15 -1.11
N TRP A 47 3.74 1.25 -1.39
CA TRP A 47 3.91 -0.18 -1.27
C TRP A 47 3.80 -0.81 -2.64
N ILE A 48 4.88 -1.45 -3.09
CA ILE A 48 4.99 -2.09 -4.39
C ILE A 48 5.09 -3.60 -4.14
N LEU A 49 4.31 -4.36 -4.90
CA LEU A 49 4.21 -5.81 -4.81
C LEU A 49 4.38 -6.42 -6.19
N ASP A 50 5.44 -7.21 -6.38
CA ASP A 50 5.72 -7.93 -7.63
C ASP A 50 5.52 -9.44 -7.48
N GLY A 51 4.27 -9.89 -7.61
CA GLY A 51 3.90 -11.30 -7.59
C GLY A 51 4.13 -12.02 -8.93
N GLY A 52 4.91 -11.45 -9.86
CA GLY A 52 5.12 -12.02 -11.20
C GLY A 52 3.96 -11.69 -12.15
N ASN A 53 2.93 -12.55 -12.21
CA ASN A 53 1.78 -12.28 -13.08
C ASN A 53 0.84 -11.23 -12.50
N PHE A 54 0.72 -11.18 -11.17
CA PHE A 54 -0.13 -10.21 -10.48
C PHE A 54 0.76 -9.23 -9.72
N MET A 55 0.71 -7.97 -10.13
CA MET A 55 1.44 -6.88 -9.49
C MET A 55 0.45 -5.90 -8.86
N ALA A 56 0.87 -5.24 -7.79
CA ALA A 56 0.10 -4.16 -7.18
C ALA A 56 1.01 -3.02 -6.70
N GLN A 57 0.48 -1.81 -6.75
CA GLN A 57 1.10 -0.64 -6.14
C GLN A 57 0.03 0.16 -5.39
N VAL A 58 0.35 0.59 -4.17
CA VAL A 58 -0.46 1.55 -3.41
C VAL A 58 0.41 2.72 -3.03
N VAL A 59 -0.01 3.94 -3.35
CA VAL A 59 0.61 5.19 -2.90
C VAL A 59 -0.34 5.90 -1.97
N LEU A 60 0.15 6.31 -0.81
CA LEU A 60 -0.58 7.03 0.24
C LEU A 60 0.13 8.34 0.54
N TRP A 61 -0.62 9.43 0.62
CA TRP A 61 -0.08 10.75 0.97
C TRP A 61 -0.53 11.21 2.36
N ASP A 62 0.21 12.15 2.94
CA ASP A 62 -0.06 12.78 4.24
C ASP A 62 -1.37 13.60 4.29
N THR A 63 -1.97 13.85 3.12
CA THR A 63 -3.32 14.42 2.96
C THR A 63 -4.43 13.42 3.25
N GLY A 64 -4.10 12.12 3.32
CA GLY A 64 -5.02 10.98 3.38
C GLY A 64 -5.54 10.54 2.01
N GLU A 65 -5.03 11.12 0.92
CA GLU A 65 -5.30 10.66 -0.44
C GLU A 65 -4.53 9.38 -0.75
N PHE A 66 -5.04 8.59 -1.69
CA PHE A 66 -4.37 7.38 -2.15
C PHE A 66 -4.63 7.09 -3.63
N GLU A 67 -3.71 6.34 -4.21
CA GLU A 67 -3.82 5.68 -5.51
C GLU A 67 -3.45 4.21 -5.34
N GLU A 68 -4.19 3.33 -6.01
CA GLU A 68 -4.00 1.88 -6.05
C GLU A 68 -4.05 1.42 -7.51
N ASP A 69 -3.02 0.69 -7.93
CA ASP A 69 -2.94 0.06 -9.24
C ASP A 69 -2.77 -1.46 -9.07
N LEU A 70 -3.65 -2.22 -9.70
CA LEU A 70 -3.62 -3.68 -9.74
C LEU A 70 -3.45 -4.14 -11.19
N VAL A 71 -2.41 -4.93 -11.44
CA VAL A 71 -2.04 -5.38 -12.79
C VAL A 71 -2.04 -6.89 -12.85
N ASN A 72 -2.60 -7.45 -13.92
CA ASN A 72 -2.37 -8.83 -14.34
C ASN A 72 -1.60 -8.80 -15.67
N ALA A 73 -0.32 -9.18 -15.62
CA ALA A 73 0.62 -9.13 -16.74
C ALA A 73 0.28 -10.15 -17.84
N GLU A 74 -0.25 -11.32 -17.47
CA GLU A 74 -0.62 -12.36 -18.42
C GLU A 74 -1.73 -11.90 -19.38
N THR A 75 -2.74 -11.22 -18.84
CA THR A 75 -3.93 -10.76 -19.57
C THR A 75 -3.84 -9.30 -20.04
N GLY A 76 -2.87 -8.54 -19.52
CA GLY A 76 -2.75 -7.09 -19.71
C GLY A 76 -3.83 -6.28 -18.98
N GLN A 77 -4.56 -6.87 -18.02
CA GLN A 77 -5.56 -6.15 -17.25
C GLN A 77 -4.91 -5.16 -16.28
N VAL A 78 -5.43 -3.93 -16.24
CA VAL A 78 -5.07 -2.91 -15.25
C VAL A 78 -6.35 -2.41 -14.58
N ARG A 79 -6.35 -2.35 -13.24
CA ARG A 79 -7.40 -1.74 -12.44
C ARG A 79 -6.79 -0.65 -11.57
N THR A 80 -7.23 0.57 -11.78
CA THR A 80 -6.79 1.72 -11.00
C THR A 80 -7.93 2.22 -10.13
N ARG A 81 -7.62 2.55 -8.89
CA ARG A 81 -8.53 3.17 -7.94
C ARG A 81 -7.81 4.32 -7.24
N SER A 82 -8.52 5.41 -7.02
CA SER A 82 -7.99 6.52 -6.23
C SER A 82 -9.09 7.12 -5.36
N GLY A 83 -8.68 7.87 -4.35
CA GLY A 83 -9.62 8.56 -3.48
C GLY A 83 -8.99 9.06 -2.20
N ARG A 84 -9.81 9.20 -1.16
CA ARG A 84 -9.39 9.65 0.16
C ARG A 84 -9.83 8.65 1.22
N LEU A 85 -8.91 8.30 2.10
CA LEU A 85 -9.17 7.42 3.24
C LEU A 85 -9.64 8.26 4.43
N ALA A 86 -10.74 7.85 5.05
CA ALA A 86 -11.32 8.55 6.19
C ALA A 86 -10.96 7.90 7.53
N SER A 87 -10.46 6.65 7.51
CA SER A 87 -10.19 5.88 8.71
C SER A 87 -9.08 4.83 8.52
N PRO A 88 -8.49 4.33 9.61
CA PRO A 88 -7.58 3.17 9.57
C PRO A 88 -8.22 1.92 8.98
N GLY A 89 -9.53 1.73 9.14
CA GLY A 89 -10.24 0.58 8.55
C GLY A 89 -10.28 0.64 7.02
N ASP A 90 -10.46 1.85 6.46
CA ASP A 90 -10.42 2.05 5.00
C ASP A 90 -9.01 1.77 4.45
N LEU A 91 -7.98 2.23 5.18
CA LEU A 91 -6.57 1.99 4.85
C LEU A 91 -6.24 0.50 4.81
N GLU A 92 -6.56 -0.23 5.88
CA GLU A 92 -6.26 -1.66 5.96
C GLU A 92 -7.03 -2.45 4.90
N SER A 93 -8.27 -2.06 4.59
CA SER A 93 -9.05 -2.67 3.49
C SER A 93 -8.43 -2.41 2.12
N CYS A 94 -7.89 -1.21 1.89
CA CYS A 94 -7.17 -0.86 0.68
C CYS A 94 -5.91 -1.72 0.53
N LEU A 95 -5.03 -1.74 1.54
CA LEU A 95 -3.79 -2.51 1.51
C LEU A 95 -4.07 -4.02 1.40
N ALA A 96 -5.08 -4.53 2.10
CA ALA A 96 -5.48 -5.94 1.98
C ALA A 96 -5.95 -6.32 0.58
N THR A 97 -6.63 -5.41 -0.14
CA THR A 97 -7.04 -5.64 -1.52
C THR A 97 -5.83 -5.85 -2.42
N SER A 98 -4.80 -5.00 -2.31
CA SER A 98 -3.56 -5.14 -3.07
C SER A 98 -2.75 -6.39 -2.69
N ARG A 99 -2.68 -6.71 -1.39
CA ARG A 99 -2.07 -7.95 -0.89
C ARG A 99 -2.75 -9.19 -1.49
N ASP A 100 -4.06 -9.27 -1.35
CA ASP A 100 -4.84 -10.42 -1.80
C ASP A 100 -4.77 -10.55 -3.31
N TRP A 101 -4.68 -9.43 -4.02
CA TRP A 101 -4.49 -9.42 -5.47
C TRP A 101 -3.23 -10.16 -5.91
N VAL A 102 -2.07 -9.84 -5.33
CA VAL A 102 -0.78 -10.43 -5.74
C VAL A 102 -0.59 -11.86 -5.23
N LEU A 103 -1.27 -12.24 -4.14
CA LEU A 103 -1.23 -13.60 -3.59
C LEU A 103 -2.13 -14.59 -4.35
N GLN A 104 -2.88 -14.17 -5.36
CA GLN A 104 -3.71 -15.09 -6.16
C GLN A 104 -2.91 -16.14 -6.93
N ASP A 105 -1.62 -15.88 -7.20
CA ASP A 105 -0.75 -16.71 -8.02
C ASP A 105 0.32 -17.47 -7.22
N LEU A 106 0.31 -17.33 -5.89
CA LEU A 106 1.30 -17.89 -4.96
C LEU A 106 0.71 -19.06 -4.16
#